data_AF-A0A527P886-F1
#
_entry.id   AF-A0A527P886-F1
#
_cell.length_a   1.000
_cell.length_b   1.000
_cell.length_c   1.000
_cell.angle_alpha   90.00
_cell.angle_beta   90.00
_cell.angle_gamma   90.00
#
_symmetry.space_group_name_H-M   'P 1'
#
loop_
_entity.id
_entity.type
_entity.pdbx_description
1 polymer ?
#
loop_
_entity_poly.entity_id
_entity_poly.type
_entity_poly.pdbx_seq_one_letter_code
_entity_poly.pdbx_strand_id
1 'polypeptide(L)' 'MSNQINSTNSSKLHPMERMTAAAREYMAALEEHVSAKGLKPVWYSLSDDADFNFGFVCRLEPA' A
#
# COMPACT_ATOMS: atom_id res chain seq x y z
N MET A 1 27.15 -7.94 24.50
CA MET A 1 26.75 -8.16 23.09
C MET A 1 25.48 -7.36 22.87
N SER A 2 25.60 -6.17 22.30
CA SER A 2 24.48 -5.25 22.10
C SER A 2 23.81 -5.56 20.77
N ASN A 3 22.58 -6.07 20.81
CA ASN A 3 21.74 -6.19 19.63
C ASN A 3 21.44 -4.78 19.10
N GLN A 4 22.21 -4.34 18.11
CA GLN A 4 21.81 -3.23 17.25
C GLN A 4 20.57 -3.69 16.50
N ILE A 5 19.41 -3.24 16.98
CA ILE A 5 18.16 -3.30 16.23
C ILE A 5 18.42 -2.46 14.98
N ASN A 6 18.51 -3.13 13.81
CA ASN A 6 18.47 -2.48 12.51
C ASN A 6 17.16 -1.71 12.42
N SER A 7 17.18 -0.46 12.89
CA SER A 7 16.19 0.57 12.58
C SER A 7 16.44 0.97 11.13
N THR A 8 16.03 0.11 10.20
CA THR A 8 16.18 0.36 8.78
C THR A 8 15.24 1.51 8.38
N ASN A 9 15.74 2.73 8.55
CA ASN A 9 15.43 3.96 7.79
C ASN A 9 13.97 4.40 7.57
N SER A 10 12.95 3.88 8.27
CA SER A 10 11.58 4.37 8.11
C SER A 10 11.36 5.80 8.65
N SER A 11 12.28 6.31 9.48
CA SER A 11 12.24 7.68 10.00
C SER A 11 12.85 8.74 9.09
N LYS A 12 13.49 8.35 7.96
CA LYS A 12 14.19 9.25 7.03
C LYS A 12 13.45 9.53 5.73
N LEU A 13 12.36 8.83 5.45
CA LEU A 13 11.55 9.03 4.26
C LEU A 13 10.52 10.13 4.50
N HIS A 14 10.24 10.93 3.47
CA HIS A 14 9.17 11.93 3.55
C HIS A 14 7.84 11.22 3.85
N PRO A 15 6.90 11.83 4.60
CA PRO A 15 5.63 11.20 4.96
C PRO A 15 4.88 10.57 3.76
N MET A 16 4.93 11.22 2.60
CA MET A 16 4.34 10.70 1.35
C MET A 16 4.98 9.40 0.87
N GLU A 17 6.30 9.26 0.99
CA GLU A 17 7.01 8.05 0.59
C GLU A 17 6.66 6.88 1.51
N ARG A 18 6.50 7.16 2.82
CA ARG A 18 6.03 6.16 3.79
C ARG A 18 4.61 5.69 3.50
N MET A 19 3.71 6.63 3.18
CA MET A 19 2.32 6.32 2.81
C MET A 19 2.27 5.50 1.51
N THR A 20 3.10 5.86 0.52
CA THR A 20 3.19 5.13 -0.75
C THR A 20 3.72 3.71 -0.54
N ALA A 21 4.74 3.53 0.31
CA ALA A 21 5.28 2.21 0.63
C ALA A 21 4.23 1.34 1.33
N ALA A 22 3.56 1.85 2.37
CA ALA A 22 2.50 1.13 3.08
C ALA A 22 1.31 0.79 2.17
N ALA A 23 0.95 1.68 1.25
CA ALA A 23 -0.09 1.42 0.26
C ALA A 23 0.26 0.24 -0.65
N ARG A 24 1.50 0.19 -1.16
CA ARG A 24 1.97 -0.92 -2.01
C ARG A 24 1.96 -2.26 -1.28
N GLU A 25 2.42 -2.26 -0.02
CA GLU A 25 2.38 -3.47 0.82
C GLU A 25 0.94 -3.97 1.01
N TYR A 26 0.00 -3.06 1.28
CA TYR A 26 -1.42 -3.40 1.38
C TYR A 26 -2.00 -3.96 0.07
N MET A 27 -1.71 -3.31 -1.06
CA MET A 27 -2.20 -3.75 -2.37
C MET A 27 -1.72 -5.16 -2.71
N ALA A 28 -0.45 -5.47 -2.45
CA ALA A 28 0.13 -6.80 -2.67
C ALA A 28 -0.51 -7.86 -1.76
N ALA A 29 -0.66 -7.56 -0.46
CA ALA A 29 -1.29 -8.47 0.50
C ALA A 29 -2.76 -8.76 0.15
N LEU A 30 -3.49 -7.74 -0.32
CA LEU A 30 -4.87 -7.92 -0.77
C LEU A 30 -4.91 -8.80 -2.02
N GLU A 31 -4.07 -8.52 -3.02
CA GLU A 31 -4.00 -9.31 -4.26
C GLU A 31 -3.73 -10.79 -3.98
N GLU A 32 -2.77 -11.11 -3.12
CA GLU A 32 -2.50 -12.49 -2.69
C GLU A 32 -3.74 -13.13 -2.05
N HIS A 33 -4.37 -12.42 -1.11
CA HIS A 33 -5.53 -12.92 -0.38
C HIS A 33 -6.75 -13.19 -1.28
N VAL A 34 -7.04 -12.29 -2.22
CA VAL A 34 -8.22 -12.39 -3.09
C VAL A 34 -7.98 -13.34 -4.26
N SER A 35 -6.73 -13.46 -4.73
CA SER A 35 -6.36 -14.44 -5.78
C SER A 35 -6.59 -15.87 -5.32
N ALA A 36 -6.30 -16.18 -4.04
CA ALA A 36 -6.61 -17.47 -3.44
C ALA A 36 -8.13 -17.80 -3.41
N LYS A 37 -8.99 -16.80 -3.64
CA LYS A 37 -10.45 -16.92 -3.71
C LYS A 37 -11.00 -16.80 -5.13
N GLY A 38 -10.13 -16.79 -6.15
CA GLY A 38 -10.52 -16.63 -7.55
C GLY A 38 -11.02 -15.22 -7.89
N LEU A 39 -10.56 -14.20 -7.16
CA LEU A 39 -10.87 -12.80 -7.38
C LEU A 39 -9.61 -12.01 -7.74
N LYS A 40 -9.76 -10.89 -8.43
CA LYS A 40 -8.70 -9.92 -8.73
C LYS A 40 -9.12 -8.49 -8.34
N PRO A 41 -8.21 -7.69 -7.76
CA PRO A 41 -8.49 -6.29 -7.46
C PRO A 41 -8.27 -5.40 -8.70
N VAL A 42 -9.22 -4.50 -8.97
CA VAL A 42 -9.10 -3.40 -9.94
C VAL A 42 -9.03 -2.09 -9.17
N TRP A 43 -7.90 -1.39 -9.30
CA TRP A 43 -7.56 -0.22 -8.47
C TRP A 43 -7.93 1.11 -9.14
N TYR A 44 -8.46 2.04 -8.35
CA TYR A 44 -8.76 3.40 -8.74
C TYR A 44 -8.06 4.38 -7.78
N SER A 45 -7.39 5.38 -8.35
CA SER A 45 -6.83 6.50 -7.58
C SER A 45 -7.93 7.47 -7.19
N LEU A 46 -7.93 7.92 -5.94
CA LEU A 46 -8.80 9.01 -5.45
C LEU A 46 -8.08 10.37 -5.48
N SER A 47 -7.01 10.50 -6.26
CA SER A 47 -6.29 11.76 -6.40
C SER A 47 -7.22 12.85 -6.95
N ASP A 48 -7.62 13.77 -6.08
CA ASP A 48 -8.16 15.07 -6.45
C ASP A 48 -6.98 16.04 -6.56
N ASP A 49 -6.91 16.81 -7.65
CA ASP A 49 -5.82 17.75 -7.89
C ASP A 49 -5.84 18.94 -6.90
N ALA A 50 -6.96 19.15 -6.21
CA ALA A 50 -7.18 20.28 -5.31
C ALA A 50 -6.77 20.05 -3.85
N ASP A 51 -6.72 18.79 -3.38
CA ASP A 51 -6.44 18.46 -1.99
C ASP A 51 -5.44 17.32 -1.88
N PHE A 52 -4.58 17.37 -0.86
CA PHE A 52 -3.56 16.38 -0.53
C PHE A 52 -4.15 15.02 -0.06
N ASN A 53 -5.23 14.56 -0.70
CA ASN A 53 -5.96 13.33 -0.39
C ASN A 53 -5.31 12.18 -1.16
N PHE A 54 -4.38 11.50 -0.50
CA PHE A 54 -3.82 10.24 -0.98
C PHE A 54 -4.75 9.08 -0.58
N GLY A 55 -5.49 8.55 -1.54
CA GLY A 55 -6.40 7.44 -1.32
C GLY A 55 -6.54 6.56 -2.56
N PHE A 56 -6.85 5.29 -2.34
CA PHE A 56 -7.10 4.31 -3.39
C PHE A 56 -8.27 3.44 -2.97
N VAL A 57 -9.10 3.07 -3.94
CA VAL A 57 -10.20 2.12 -3.74
C VAL A 57 -10.05 1.00 -4.76
N CYS A 58 -10.49 -0.21 -4.39
CA CYS A 58 -10.54 -1.33 -5.33
C CYS A 58 -11.93 -1.90 -5.47
N ARG A 59 -12.25 -2.33 -6.69
CA ARG A 59 -13.33 -3.27 -6.96
C ARG A 59 -12.73 -4.68 -7.06
N LEU A 60 -13.38 -5.67 -6.45
CA LEU A 60 -13.02 -7.08 -6.64
C LEU A 60 -13.86 -7.67 -7.76
N GLU A 61 -13.20 -8.34 -8.70
CA GLU A 61 -13.82 -9.02 -9.84
C GLU A 61 -13.43 -10.49 -9.86
N PRO A 62 -14.22 -11.39 -10.48
CA PRO A 62 -13.75 -12.73 -10.79
C PRO A 62 -12.44 -12.68 -11.61
N ALA A 63 -11.48 -13.53 -11.26
CA ALA A 63 -10.15 -13.58 -11.87
C ALA A 63 -10.22 -13.90 -13.37
#